data_AF-A0A355F0Y7-F1
#
_entry.id   AF-A0A355F0Y7-F1
#
_cell.length_a   1.000
_cell.length_b   1.000
_cell.length_c   1.000
_cell.angle_alpha   90.00
_cell.angle_beta   90.00
_cell.angle_gamma   90.00
#
_symmetry.space_group_name_H-M   'P 1'
#
loop_
_entity.id
_entity.type
_entity.pdbx_description
1 polymer ?
#
loop_
_entity_poly.entity_id
_entity_poly.type
_entity_poly.pdbx_seq_one_letter_code
_entity_poly.pdbx_strand_id
1 'polypeptide(L)'
;RSDDGGDTWSDSVLVSADDTLVTTDPKDPLCGTWAHFQFTPNIALGPSGEVYLTWQLGPEFDIDFKTSNLRGKPTVGYGFSRSLDGGRTFSPPRYAAIGNSLLENAPAGLSKDFMNDTARIAVAHGGPHRGRIYIAYASATQEVSCHNDFLSPRDYSPLSSQVYLAWSDDQGHFWHTGVPLGPPVPRTGVKRFYPAPAVRADGTLDVVYLESRETAVGTQTCPMPLGSGMWRNAGVRSLVDVWWVRSLDGGRTFSPPVRVTSATSDWCGAAFDSAGFFFPNFGDYLGIAGGRDGTSLVWTDGRNGVPDVFFTTLGGRE
;
A
#
# COMPACT_ATOMS: atom_id res chain seq x y z
N ARG A 1 18.63 -10.80 13.44
CA ARG A 1 17.66 -11.48 14.33
C ARG A 1 18.28 -11.61 15.71
N SER A 2 17.51 -11.60 16.80
CA SER A 2 18.03 -11.92 18.14
C SER A 2 17.49 -13.28 18.62
N ASP A 3 18.35 -14.07 19.26
CA ASP A 3 18.00 -15.33 19.92
C ASP A 3 18.08 -15.20 21.46
N ASP A 4 18.26 -13.97 21.97
CA ASP A 4 18.52 -13.63 23.38
C ASP A 4 17.70 -12.42 23.88
N GLY A 5 16.53 -12.17 23.27
CA GLY A 5 15.63 -11.10 23.72
C GLY A 5 16.03 -9.68 23.30
N GLY A 6 17.03 -9.55 22.43
CA GLY A 6 17.48 -8.29 21.83
C GLY A 6 18.90 -7.87 22.23
N ASP A 7 19.58 -8.65 23.08
CA ASP A 7 20.93 -8.34 23.58
C ASP A 7 21.98 -8.46 22.47
N THR A 8 21.84 -9.45 21.60
CA THR A 8 22.68 -9.61 20.40
C THR A 8 21.86 -9.82 19.14
N TRP A 9 22.48 -9.48 18.00
CA TRP A 9 21.86 -9.55 16.69
C TRP A 9 22.75 -10.35 15.74
N SER A 10 22.16 -11.37 15.10
CA SER A 10 22.75 -12.03 13.94
C SER A 10 22.92 -11.04 12.78
N ASP A 11 23.78 -11.42 11.82
CA ASP A 11 23.86 -10.76 10.53
C ASP A 11 22.51 -10.68 9.81
N SER A 12 22.41 -9.73 8.89
CA SER A 12 21.23 -9.55 8.04
C SER A 12 21.08 -10.69 7.04
N VAL A 13 19.84 -11.02 6.71
CA VAL A 13 19.49 -12.01 5.69
C VAL A 13 18.88 -11.29 4.50
N LEU A 14 19.40 -11.54 3.30
CA LEU A 14 18.82 -11.03 2.06
C LEU A 14 17.58 -11.85 1.70
N VAL A 15 16.41 -11.19 1.64
CA VAL A 15 15.12 -11.82 1.30
C VAL A 15 14.90 -11.83 -0.22
N SER A 16 15.16 -10.68 -0.84
CA SER A 16 15.06 -10.45 -2.27
C SER A 16 16.27 -9.65 -2.67
N ALA A 17 17.04 -10.14 -3.64
CA ALA A 17 18.08 -9.33 -4.27
C ALA A 17 17.41 -8.15 -4.99
N ASP A 18 18.18 -7.08 -5.17
CA ASP A 18 17.74 -6.05 -6.09
C ASP A 18 17.59 -6.66 -7.50
N ASP A 19 16.52 -6.34 -8.21
CA ASP A 19 16.27 -6.87 -9.56
C ASP A 19 16.91 -5.95 -10.61
N THR A 20 18.06 -5.37 -10.25
CA THR A 20 18.87 -4.56 -11.14
C THR A 20 19.46 -5.41 -12.24
N LEU A 21 19.55 -4.90 -13.46
CA LEU A 21 20.38 -5.52 -14.48
C LEU A 21 21.82 -5.63 -13.99
N VAL A 22 22.27 -6.87 -13.83
CA VAL A 22 23.68 -7.20 -13.66
C VAL A 22 24.18 -7.71 -15.00
N THR A 23 24.99 -6.90 -15.69
CA THR A 23 25.69 -7.36 -16.89
C THR A 23 26.86 -8.26 -16.48
N THR A 24 27.35 -9.07 -17.41
CA THR A 24 28.52 -9.93 -17.15
C THR A 24 29.81 -9.15 -16.90
N ASP A 25 29.85 -7.87 -17.25
CA ASP A 25 30.98 -6.96 -17.00
C ASP A 25 30.58 -5.91 -15.96
N PRO A 26 31.09 -5.97 -14.71
CA PRO A 26 30.78 -4.97 -13.68
C PRO A 26 31.29 -3.55 -14.01
N LYS A 27 32.04 -3.36 -15.10
CA LYS A 27 32.44 -2.05 -15.63
C LYS A 27 31.52 -1.53 -16.74
N ASP A 28 30.53 -2.33 -17.16
CA ASP A 28 29.52 -1.88 -18.11
C ASP A 28 28.75 -0.70 -17.49
N PRO A 29 28.72 0.47 -18.14
CA PRO A 29 27.98 1.62 -17.64
C PRO A 29 26.47 1.38 -17.52
N LEU A 30 25.92 0.30 -18.11
CA LEU A 30 24.52 -0.13 -17.97
C LEU A 30 24.29 -1.09 -16.78
N CYS A 31 25.34 -1.57 -16.12
CA CYS A 31 25.18 -2.39 -14.92
C CYS A 31 24.53 -1.55 -13.81
N GLY A 32 23.38 -2.00 -13.32
CA GLY A 32 22.59 -1.30 -12.32
C GLY A 32 21.74 -0.14 -12.85
N THR A 33 21.67 0.09 -14.16
CA THR A 33 20.89 1.22 -14.71
C THR A 33 19.42 0.92 -14.92
N TRP A 34 18.93 -0.29 -14.66
CA TRP A 34 17.48 -0.53 -14.63
C TRP A 34 17.13 -1.61 -13.63
N ALA A 35 15.99 -1.42 -12.96
CA ALA A 35 15.51 -2.29 -11.89
C ALA A 35 14.00 -2.17 -11.68
N HIS A 36 13.43 -3.20 -11.06
CA HIS A 36 12.12 -3.09 -10.43
C HIS A 36 12.19 -2.23 -9.17
N PHE A 37 11.24 -1.30 -9.03
CA PHE A 37 11.16 -0.48 -7.82
C PHE A 37 10.67 -1.31 -6.63
N GLN A 38 11.57 -1.71 -5.72
CA GLN A 38 11.22 -2.52 -4.55
C GLN A 38 11.03 -1.64 -3.31
N PHE A 39 9.81 -1.61 -2.74
CA PHE A 39 9.51 -0.70 -1.62
C PHE A 39 8.44 -1.23 -0.66
N THR A 40 8.26 -0.54 0.47
CA THR A 40 7.23 -0.81 1.49
C THR A 40 7.14 -2.28 1.96
N PRO A 41 8.22 -2.86 2.52
CA PRO A 41 8.16 -4.19 3.09
C PRO A 41 7.19 -4.24 4.29
N ASN A 42 6.46 -5.34 4.40
CA ASN A 42 5.55 -5.62 5.50
C ASN A 42 5.69 -7.09 5.93
N ILE A 43 5.43 -7.36 7.21
CA ILE A 43 5.69 -8.65 7.85
C ILE A 43 4.47 -9.13 8.62
N ALA A 44 4.21 -10.43 8.58
CA ALA A 44 3.27 -11.10 9.47
C ALA A 44 3.87 -12.44 9.94
N LEU A 45 3.49 -12.86 11.15
CA LEU A 45 3.91 -14.13 11.72
C LEU A 45 2.84 -15.20 11.51
N GLY A 46 3.27 -16.40 11.20
CA GLY A 46 2.42 -17.58 11.19
C GLY A 46 2.16 -18.12 12.59
N PRO A 47 1.16 -18.99 12.74
CA PRO A 47 0.76 -19.49 14.04
C PRO A 47 1.70 -20.56 14.60
N SER A 48 2.73 -20.96 13.85
CA SER A 48 3.79 -21.91 14.26
C SER A 48 5.18 -21.26 14.25
N GLY A 49 5.27 -19.93 14.13
CA GLY A 49 6.54 -19.19 14.07
C GLY A 49 7.08 -19.00 12.65
N GLU A 50 6.28 -19.30 11.62
CA GLU A 50 6.60 -18.92 10.24
C GLU A 50 6.70 -17.39 10.12
N VAL A 51 7.55 -16.90 9.23
CA VAL A 51 7.66 -15.46 8.93
C VAL A 51 7.26 -15.23 7.49
N TYR A 52 6.29 -14.35 7.26
CA TYR A 52 5.81 -14.01 5.93
C TYR A 52 6.08 -12.54 5.64
N LEU A 53 6.61 -12.27 4.45
CA LEU A 53 6.94 -10.94 4.00
C LEU A 53 6.18 -10.64 2.72
N THR A 54 5.73 -9.39 2.59
CA THR A 54 5.25 -8.83 1.33
C THR A 54 5.89 -7.47 1.09
N TRP A 55 6.01 -7.07 -0.16
CA TRP A 55 6.52 -5.76 -0.56
C TRP A 55 5.98 -5.39 -1.93
N GLN A 56 6.07 -4.10 -2.26
CA GLN A 56 5.85 -3.64 -3.61
C GLN A 56 7.02 -4.10 -4.48
N LEU A 57 6.73 -4.85 -5.54
CA LEU A 57 7.63 -5.09 -6.66
C LEU A 57 7.12 -4.24 -7.83
N GLY A 58 7.51 -2.98 -7.81
CA GLY A 58 6.95 -1.91 -8.63
C GLY A 58 7.28 -2.04 -10.12
N PRO A 59 6.83 -1.03 -10.90
CA PRO A 59 7.20 -0.94 -12.30
C PRO A 59 8.72 -0.92 -12.48
N GLU A 60 9.14 -1.32 -13.66
CA GLU A 60 10.54 -1.34 -14.05
C GLU A 60 10.95 0.04 -14.58
N PHE A 61 12.11 0.54 -14.16
CA PHE A 61 12.63 1.83 -14.60
C PHE A 61 14.02 1.70 -15.19
N ASP A 62 14.31 2.48 -16.23
CA ASP A 62 15.66 2.83 -16.67
C ASP A 62 16.10 4.08 -15.91
N ILE A 63 17.06 3.90 -15.01
CA ILE A 63 17.69 4.91 -14.18
C ILE A 63 19.00 5.35 -14.86
N ASP A 64 18.92 6.34 -15.74
CA ASP A 64 20.05 7.21 -16.04
C ASP A 64 19.95 8.42 -15.09
N PHE A 65 21.07 8.88 -14.51
CA PHE A 65 21.13 10.07 -13.65
C PHE A 65 20.55 11.35 -14.29
N LYS A 66 20.23 11.32 -15.59
CA LYS A 66 19.58 12.39 -16.35
C LYS A 66 18.08 12.18 -16.61
N THR A 67 17.58 10.95 -16.65
CA THR A 67 16.17 10.62 -16.94
C THR A 67 15.78 9.28 -16.31
N SER A 68 14.58 9.21 -15.71
CA SER A 68 13.96 7.93 -15.35
C SER A 68 12.87 7.55 -16.34
N ASN A 69 13.14 6.59 -17.22
CA ASN A 69 12.12 6.14 -18.15
C ASN A 69 11.45 4.88 -17.61
N LEU A 70 10.12 4.92 -17.51
CA LEU A 70 9.35 3.70 -17.26
C LEU A 70 9.61 2.71 -18.41
N ARG A 71 9.93 1.47 -18.07
CA ARG A 71 9.98 0.36 -19.01
C ARG A 71 8.69 -0.43 -18.98
N GLY A 72 8.16 -0.67 -20.17
CA GLY A 72 6.94 -1.44 -20.34
C GLY A 72 5.72 -0.74 -19.74
N LYS A 73 4.76 -1.54 -19.30
CA LYS A 73 3.50 -1.04 -18.74
C LYS A 73 3.67 -0.70 -17.26
N PRO A 74 3.01 0.36 -16.74
CA PRO A 74 3.02 0.71 -15.33
C PRO A 74 2.19 -0.30 -14.52
N THR A 75 2.75 -1.49 -14.38
CA THR A 75 2.22 -2.60 -13.60
C THR A 75 3.03 -2.78 -12.33
N VAL A 76 2.40 -3.33 -11.31
CA VAL A 76 3.02 -3.62 -10.03
C VAL A 76 2.74 -5.05 -9.65
N GLY A 77 3.78 -5.76 -9.25
CA GLY A 77 3.67 -7.03 -8.54
C GLY A 77 3.65 -6.79 -7.03
N TYR A 78 2.90 -7.62 -6.31
CA TYR A 78 2.97 -7.67 -4.85
C TYR A 78 3.79 -8.89 -4.48
N GLY A 79 5.05 -8.66 -4.15
CA GLY A 79 6.02 -9.68 -3.82
C GLY A 79 5.66 -10.40 -2.54
N PHE A 80 6.05 -11.67 -2.46
CA PHE A 80 5.89 -12.53 -1.31
C PHE A 80 7.12 -13.41 -1.14
N SER A 81 7.54 -13.57 0.12
CA SER A 81 8.49 -14.59 0.53
C SER A 81 8.15 -15.08 1.93
N ARG A 82 8.54 -16.32 2.23
CA ARG A 82 8.33 -16.94 3.54
C ARG A 82 9.61 -17.53 4.09
N SER A 83 9.67 -17.58 5.41
CA SER A 83 10.63 -18.36 6.17
C SER A 83 9.88 -19.34 7.08
N LEU A 84 10.35 -20.59 7.12
CA LEU A 84 9.83 -21.64 8.00
C LEU A 84 10.78 -21.97 9.16
N ASP A 85 11.86 -21.19 9.30
CA ASP A 85 12.96 -21.43 10.25
C ASP A 85 13.26 -20.21 11.14
N GLY A 86 12.25 -19.35 11.35
CA GLY A 86 12.35 -18.16 12.19
C GLY A 86 13.21 -17.06 11.56
N GLY A 87 13.15 -16.91 10.24
CA GLY A 87 13.85 -15.88 9.48
C GLY A 87 15.32 -16.17 9.15
N ARG A 88 15.79 -17.43 9.24
CA ARG A 88 17.17 -17.78 8.85
C ARG A 88 17.31 -17.84 7.34
N THR A 89 16.33 -18.46 6.68
CA THR A 89 16.28 -18.58 5.23
C THR A 89 14.90 -18.20 4.72
N PHE A 90 14.86 -17.67 3.50
CA PHE A 90 13.64 -17.25 2.83
C PHE A 90 13.49 -17.99 1.50
N SER A 91 12.26 -18.31 1.16
CA SER A 91 11.94 -18.84 -0.17
C SER A 91 12.27 -17.82 -1.25
N PRO A 92 12.58 -18.24 -2.49
CA PRO A 92 12.66 -17.32 -3.62
C PRO A 92 11.39 -16.45 -3.72
N PRO A 93 11.51 -15.13 -3.99
CA PRO A 93 10.37 -14.25 -4.17
C PRO A 93 9.37 -14.76 -5.21
N ARG A 94 8.09 -14.51 -4.95
CA ARG A 94 6.97 -14.83 -5.87
C ARG A 94 5.95 -13.71 -5.86
N TYR A 95 5.15 -13.61 -6.92
CA TYR A 95 3.99 -12.73 -6.93
C TYR A 95 2.82 -13.35 -6.18
N ALA A 96 2.26 -12.60 -5.24
CA ALA A 96 0.94 -12.89 -4.66
C ALA A 96 -0.18 -12.37 -5.57
N ALA A 97 0.05 -11.23 -6.21
CA ALA A 97 -0.84 -10.63 -7.19
C ALA A 97 -0.06 -9.67 -8.10
N ILE A 98 -0.68 -9.29 -9.23
CA ILE A 98 -0.21 -8.26 -10.16
C ILE A 98 -1.39 -7.33 -10.45
N GLY A 99 -1.14 -6.02 -10.49
CA GLY A 99 -2.14 -5.00 -10.79
C GLY A 99 -1.60 -3.87 -11.65
N ASN A 100 -2.48 -2.94 -12.02
CA ASN A 100 -2.08 -1.65 -12.57
C ASN A 100 -1.54 -0.79 -11.42
N SER A 101 -0.34 -0.25 -11.59
CA SER A 101 0.30 0.59 -10.59
C SER A 101 -0.49 1.87 -10.33
N LEU A 102 -0.36 2.38 -9.10
CA LEU A 102 -0.83 3.69 -8.68
C LEU A 102 0.23 4.80 -8.84
N LEU A 103 1.33 4.51 -9.56
CA LEU A 103 2.31 5.48 -10.02
C LEU A 103 1.61 6.66 -10.72
N GLU A 104 1.91 7.88 -10.29
CA GLU A 104 1.29 9.13 -10.76
C GLU A 104 -0.23 9.22 -10.61
N ASN A 105 -0.81 8.32 -9.80
CA ASN A 105 -2.25 8.22 -9.60
C ASN A 105 -2.68 8.52 -8.16
N ALA A 106 -1.88 9.28 -7.43
CA ALA A 106 -2.19 9.69 -6.07
C ALA A 106 -3.46 10.56 -6.00
N PRO A 107 -4.17 10.56 -4.86
CA PRO A 107 -5.17 11.58 -4.55
C PRO A 107 -4.59 13.00 -4.64
N ALA A 108 -5.40 13.97 -5.05
CA ALA A 108 -5.08 15.37 -4.89
C ALA A 108 -4.80 15.71 -3.41
N GLY A 109 -3.82 16.56 -3.14
CA GLY A 109 -3.42 16.86 -1.77
C GLY A 109 -2.47 15.83 -1.12
N LEU A 110 -2.18 14.70 -1.77
CA LEU A 110 -1.15 13.76 -1.31
C LEU A 110 0.21 14.09 -1.92
N SER A 111 1.22 14.35 -1.10
CA SER A 111 2.58 14.74 -1.50
C SER A 111 3.43 13.66 -2.18
N LYS A 112 2.93 12.42 -2.25
CA LYS A 112 3.62 11.31 -2.94
C LYS A 112 2.97 11.04 -4.29
N ASP A 113 3.79 11.03 -5.34
CA ASP A 113 3.34 10.68 -6.68
C ASP A 113 3.82 9.30 -7.14
N PHE A 114 4.92 8.80 -6.59
CA PHE A 114 5.56 7.56 -7.06
C PHE A 114 5.26 6.32 -6.21
N MET A 115 4.60 6.46 -5.05
CA MET A 115 4.71 5.49 -3.95
C MET A 115 3.36 5.14 -3.30
N ASN A 116 2.46 4.55 -4.08
CA ASN A 116 1.10 4.25 -3.62
C ASN A 116 0.74 2.75 -3.60
N ASP A 117 1.59 1.88 -4.13
CA ASP A 117 1.32 0.44 -4.28
C ASP A 117 1.71 -0.39 -3.04
N THR A 118 1.44 0.13 -1.85
CA THR A 118 1.81 -0.52 -0.58
C THR A 118 0.87 -1.67 -0.25
N ALA A 119 1.36 -2.90 -0.40
CA ALA A 119 0.68 -4.10 0.10
C ALA A 119 0.83 -4.25 1.62
N ARG A 120 -0.18 -4.85 2.25
CA ARG A 120 -0.17 -5.20 3.68
C ARG A 120 -0.54 -6.67 3.86
N ILE A 121 0.09 -7.32 4.83
CA ILE A 121 -0.07 -8.76 5.09
C ILE A 121 -0.65 -9.02 6.48
N ALA A 122 -1.52 -10.02 6.58
CA ALA A 122 -2.00 -10.57 7.85
C ALA A 122 -2.12 -12.09 7.77
N VAL A 123 -2.09 -12.77 8.91
CA VAL A 123 -2.25 -14.23 9.00
C VAL A 123 -3.29 -14.58 10.05
N ALA A 124 -4.14 -15.56 9.74
CA ALA A 124 -5.07 -16.10 10.71
C ALA A 124 -4.34 -16.94 11.76
N HIS A 125 -4.33 -16.49 13.01
CA HIS A 125 -3.74 -17.25 14.12
C HIS A 125 -4.69 -18.29 14.74
N GLY A 126 -5.99 -18.15 14.50
CA GLY A 126 -7.05 -19.01 15.01
C GLY A 126 -8.23 -19.13 14.05
N GLY A 127 -9.32 -19.71 14.55
CA GLY A 127 -10.54 -19.92 13.78
C GLY A 127 -10.42 -20.99 12.67
N PRO A 128 -11.46 -21.12 11.83
CA PRO A 128 -11.53 -22.14 10.77
C PRO A 128 -10.46 -22.01 9.68
N HIS A 129 -9.78 -20.87 9.60
CA HIS A 129 -8.78 -20.56 8.58
C HIS A 129 -7.38 -20.36 9.17
N ARG A 130 -7.08 -20.92 10.35
CA ARG A 130 -5.76 -20.83 10.98
C ARG A 130 -4.64 -21.18 9.99
N GLY A 131 -3.67 -20.28 9.83
CA GLY A 131 -2.55 -20.39 8.89
C GLY A 131 -2.79 -19.74 7.53
N ARG A 132 -4.02 -19.33 7.19
CA ARG A 132 -4.31 -18.59 5.96
C ARG A 132 -3.59 -17.24 5.98
N ILE A 133 -2.92 -16.94 4.88
CA ILE A 133 -2.22 -15.68 4.63
C ILE A 133 -3.12 -14.77 3.80
N TYR A 134 -3.15 -13.49 4.14
CA TYR A 134 -3.93 -12.45 3.47
C TYR A 134 -3.00 -11.33 3.03
N ILE A 135 -3.07 -10.95 1.76
CA ILE A 135 -2.39 -9.76 1.23
C ILE A 135 -3.43 -8.82 0.66
N ALA A 136 -3.55 -7.64 1.25
CA ALA A 136 -4.39 -6.57 0.75
C ALA A 136 -3.55 -5.56 -0.05
N TYR A 137 -4.07 -5.12 -1.19
CA TYR A 137 -3.36 -4.23 -2.11
C TYR A 137 -4.32 -3.36 -2.92
N ALA A 138 -3.81 -2.31 -3.57
CA ALA A 138 -4.60 -1.37 -4.36
C ALA A 138 -4.11 -1.34 -5.81
N SER A 139 -5.02 -1.34 -6.79
CA SER A 139 -4.70 -1.28 -8.22
C SER A 139 -5.53 -0.19 -8.89
N ALA A 140 -4.93 0.54 -9.84
CA ALA A 140 -5.69 1.42 -10.71
C ALA A 140 -6.69 0.59 -11.55
N THR A 141 -7.86 1.17 -11.85
CA THR A 141 -8.89 0.47 -12.63
C THR A 141 -8.51 0.26 -14.10
N GLN A 142 -7.48 0.96 -14.56
CA GLN A 142 -6.88 0.85 -15.88
C GLN A 142 -5.40 1.25 -15.80
N GLU A 143 -4.66 0.99 -16.86
CA GLU A 143 -3.29 1.45 -17.02
C GLU A 143 -3.22 2.98 -16.86
N VAL A 144 -2.32 3.44 -15.99
CA VAL A 144 -2.03 4.85 -15.76
C VAL A 144 -1.08 5.36 -16.85
N SER A 145 -1.10 6.66 -17.15
CA SER A 145 -0.10 7.26 -18.03
C SER A 145 0.97 7.90 -17.15
N CYS A 146 2.23 7.54 -17.35
CA CYS A 146 3.35 8.12 -16.60
C CYS A 146 4.12 9.09 -17.49
N HIS A 147 4.38 10.30 -16.99
CA HIS A 147 5.27 11.25 -17.66
C HIS A 147 6.69 11.02 -17.14
N ASN A 148 7.59 10.60 -18.04
CA ASN A 148 8.95 10.11 -17.79
C ASN A 148 9.96 11.14 -17.21
N ASP A 149 9.51 12.24 -16.63
CA ASP A 149 10.42 13.28 -16.14
C ASP A 149 10.36 13.37 -14.61
N PHE A 150 11.47 12.99 -13.97
CA PHE A 150 11.71 13.17 -12.53
C PHE A 150 11.64 14.65 -12.09
N LEU A 151 11.61 15.60 -13.03
CA LEU A 151 11.77 17.04 -12.77
C LEU A 151 10.70 17.92 -13.45
N SER A 152 9.71 17.34 -14.14
CA SER A 152 8.64 18.11 -14.80
C SER A 152 7.39 18.19 -13.92
N PRO A 153 6.60 19.29 -13.96
CA PRO A 153 5.29 19.34 -13.33
C PRO A 153 4.44 18.16 -13.78
N ARG A 154 3.87 17.44 -12.83
CA ARG A 154 3.08 16.24 -13.11
C ARG A 154 1.61 16.60 -13.28
N ASP A 155 1.02 16.14 -14.37
CA ASP A 155 -0.42 16.22 -14.56
C ASP A 155 -1.12 15.26 -13.59
N TYR A 156 -2.17 15.76 -12.95
CA TYR A 156 -2.97 14.94 -12.05
C TYR A 156 -3.74 13.86 -12.83
N SER A 157 -3.58 12.59 -12.45
CA SER A 157 -4.38 11.50 -13.00
C SER A 157 -5.75 11.40 -12.31
N PRO A 158 -6.87 11.53 -13.05
CA PRO A 158 -8.22 11.39 -12.50
C PRO A 158 -8.66 9.94 -12.35
N LEU A 159 -7.82 8.97 -12.73
CA LEU A 159 -8.20 7.56 -12.77
C LEU A 159 -8.52 7.03 -11.37
N SER A 160 -9.57 6.24 -11.32
CA SER A 160 -9.98 5.56 -10.10
C SER A 160 -9.04 4.41 -9.75
N SER A 161 -9.09 4.00 -8.49
CA SER A 161 -8.41 2.81 -7.99
C SER A 161 -9.32 2.01 -7.07
N GLN A 162 -9.07 0.70 -7.03
CA GLN A 162 -9.79 -0.25 -6.20
C GLN A 162 -8.80 -0.99 -5.30
N VAL A 163 -9.29 -1.43 -4.15
CA VAL A 163 -8.55 -2.29 -3.23
C VAL A 163 -9.05 -3.74 -3.29
N TYR A 164 -8.12 -4.67 -3.16
CA TYR A 164 -8.33 -6.10 -3.35
C TYR A 164 -7.67 -6.89 -2.21
N LEU A 165 -8.13 -8.13 -2.06
CA LEU A 165 -7.52 -9.14 -1.20
C LEU A 165 -7.13 -10.38 -2.01
N ALA A 166 -5.86 -10.77 -1.95
CA ALA A 166 -5.41 -12.12 -2.29
C ALA A 166 -5.19 -12.94 -1.01
N TRP A 167 -5.39 -14.25 -1.07
CA TRP A 167 -5.08 -15.14 0.05
C TRP A 167 -4.47 -16.46 -0.39
N SER A 168 -3.81 -17.12 0.55
CA SER A 168 -3.23 -18.44 0.37
C SER A 168 -3.49 -19.34 1.57
N ASP A 169 -3.89 -20.58 1.31
CA ASP A 169 -4.12 -21.66 2.29
C ASP A 169 -2.93 -22.63 2.39
N ASP A 170 -1.93 -22.49 1.52
CA ASP A 170 -0.80 -23.42 1.36
C ASP A 170 0.56 -22.73 1.58
N GLN A 171 0.57 -21.80 2.53
CA GLN A 171 1.74 -21.02 2.92
C GLN A 171 2.35 -20.21 1.76
N GLY A 172 1.55 -19.77 0.79
CA GLY A 172 1.97 -18.95 -0.35
C GLY A 172 2.53 -19.74 -1.53
N HIS A 173 2.22 -21.04 -1.64
CA HIS A 173 2.51 -21.80 -2.86
C HIS A 173 1.55 -21.44 -3.99
N PHE A 174 0.27 -21.25 -3.66
CA PHE A 174 -0.79 -20.81 -4.55
C PHE A 174 -1.54 -19.62 -3.94
N TRP A 175 -1.98 -18.71 -4.81
CA TRP A 175 -2.73 -17.52 -4.45
C TRP A 175 -4.07 -17.50 -5.15
N HIS A 176 -5.13 -17.30 -4.37
CA HIS A 176 -6.47 -17.06 -4.90
C HIS A 176 -6.57 -15.61 -5.43
N THR A 177 -7.35 -15.44 -6.50
CA THR A 177 -7.53 -14.17 -7.21
C THR A 177 -7.99 -13.03 -6.31
N GLY A 178 -7.53 -11.81 -6.60
CA GLY A 178 -7.91 -10.58 -5.89
C GLY A 178 -9.41 -10.35 -5.84
N VAL A 179 -10.03 -10.59 -4.69
CA VAL A 179 -11.43 -10.24 -4.43
C VAL A 179 -11.52 -8.75 -4.10
N PRO A 180 -12.39 -7.96 -4.77
CA PRO A 180 -12.54 -6.55 -4.46
C PRO A 180 -13.12 -6.36 -3.06
N LEU A 181 -12.55 -5.44 -2.29
CA LEU A 181 -13.00 -5.15 -0.91
C LEU A 181 -14.24 -4.24 -0.86
N GLY A 182 -14.73 -3.75 -2.01
CA GLY A 182 -15.92 -2.91 -2.08
C GLY A 182 -16.57 -2.96 -3.45
N PRO A 183 -17.69 -2.24 -3.65
CA PRO A 183 -18.39 -2.22 -4.93
C PRO A 183 -17.49 -1.63 -6.04
N PRO A 184 -17.78 -1.92 -7.32
CA PRO A 184 -17.10 -1.30 -8.45
C PRO A 184 -17.10 0.22 -8.34
N VAL A 185 -15.97 0.83 -8.72
CA VAL A 185 -15.80 2.28 -8.75
C VAL A 185 -15.99 2.79 -10.19
N PRO A 186 -16.41 4.05 -10.38
CA PRO A 186 -16.42 4.67 -11.72
C PRO A 186 -15.01 4.70 -12.32
N ARG A 187 -14.88 4.96 -13.63
CA ARG A 187 -13.59 5.05 -14.32
C ARG A 187 -12.66 6.14 -13.74
N THR A 188 -13.24 7.23 -13.26
CA THR A 188 -12.51 8.37 -12.70
C THR A 188 -13.15 8.87 -11.41
N GLY A 189 -12.34 9.54 -10.59
CA GLY A 189 -12.79 10.34 -9.46
C GLY A 189 -13.00 9.61 -8.13
N VAL A 190 -12.76 8.29 -8.05
CA VAL A 190 -12.78 7.55 -6.78
C VAL A 190 -11.51 6.72 -6.63
N LYS A 191 -10.67 7.06 -5.67
CA LYS A 191 -9.42 6.34 -5.42
C LYS A 191 -9.50 5.61 -4.09
N ARG A 192 -9.44 4.28 -4.11
CA ARG A 192 -9.22 3.47 -2.91
C ARG A 192 -7.78 3.00 -2.84
N PHE A 193 -7.14 3.15 -1.69
CA PHE A 193 -5.71 2.93 -1.53
C PHE A 193 -5.33 2.61 -0.07
N TYR A 194 -4.09 2.17 0.11
CA TYR A 194 -3.50 1.73 1.40
C TYR A 194 -4.39 0.77 2.22
N PRO A 195 -4.85 -0.35 1.65
CA PRO A 195 -5.63 -1.30 2.42
C PRO A 195 -4.77 -1.99 3.48
N ALA A 196 -5.31 -2.18 4.68
CA ALA A 196 -4.65 -2.84 5.79
C ALA A 196 -5.56 -3.93 6.39
N PRO A 197 -5.18 -5.22 6.31
CA PRO A 197 -5.94 -6.32 6.88
C PRO A 197 -5.52 -6.62 8.33
N ALA A 198 -6.46 -7.09 9.14
CA ALA A 198 -6.21 -7.70 10.44
C ALA A 198 -7.15 -8.88 10.67
N VAL A 199 -6.62 -9.94 11.28
CA VAL A 199 -7.41 -11.13 11.62
C VAL A 199 -7.62 -11.18 13.13
N ARG A 200 -8.87 -11.33 13.55
CA ARG A 200 -9.25 -11.50 14.96
C ARG A 200 -9.00 -12.94 15.41
N ALA A 201 -9.01 -13.14 16.73
CA ALA A 201 -8.75 -14.46 17.33
C ALA A 201 -9.73 -15.55 16.88
N ASP A 202 -10.97 -15.19 16.51
CA ASP A 202 -12.01 -16.08 16.02
C ASP A 202 -11.90 -16.42 14.51
N GLY A 203 -10.94 -15.79 13.81
CA GLY A 203 -10.75 -15.94 12.36
C GLY A 203 -11.51 -14.91 11.52
N THR A 204 -12.26 -13.99 12.13
CA THR A 204 -12.88 -12.86 11.42
C THR A 204 -11.79 -11.97 10.81
N LEU A 205 -11.92 -11.65 9.53
CA LEU A 205 -11.01 -10.76 8.82
C LEU A 205 -11.65 -9.37 8.70
N ASP A 206 -10.99 -8.37 9.26
CA ASP A 206 -11.35 -6.97 9.11
C ASP A 206 -10.30 -6.29 8.21
N VAL A 207 -10.75 -5.49 7.24
CA VAL A 207 -9.86 -4.72 6.37
C VAL A 207 -10.29 -3.27 6.38
N VAL A 208 -9.34 -2.36 6.57
CA VAL A 208 -9.56 -0.93 6.40
C VAL A 208 -8.86 -0.44 5.15
N TYR A 209 -9.34 0.65 4.57
CA TYR A 209 -8.67 1.35 3.47
C TYR A 209 -9.11 2.81 3.45
N LEU A 210 -8.35 3.65 2.73
CA LEU A 210 -8.75 5.03 2.45
C LEU A 210 -9.52 5.09 1.14
N GLU A 211 -10.58 5.89 1.10
CA GLU A 211 -11.26 6.26 -0.14
C GLU A 211 -11.20 7.78 -0.29
N SER A 212 -10.62 8.24 -1.39
CA SER A 212 -10.72 9.62 -1.86
C SER A 212 -11.85 9.76 -2.88
N ARG A 213 -12.63 10.83 -2.72
CA ARG A 213 -13.57 11.32 -3.73
C ARG A 213 -13.05 12.63 -4.30
N GLU A 214 -12.72 12.59 -5.58
CA GLU A 214 -12.14 13.72 -6.29
C GLU A 214 -13.25 14.67 -6.73
N THR A 215 -13.22 15.88 -6.20
CA THR A 215 -14.25 16.89 -6.44
C THR A 215 -13.63 18.10 -7.12
N ALA A 216 -14.24 18.59 -8.21
CA ALA A 216 -13.76 19.78 -8.92
C ALA A 216 -13.70 21.01 -7.99
N VAL A 217 -12.64 21.81 -8.12
CA VAL A 217 -12.43 23.05 -7.35
C VAL A 217 -12.65 24.33 -8.17
N GLY A 218 -13.21 24.22 -9.37
CA GLY A 218 -13.52 25.36 -10.25
C GLY A 218 -12.25 26.01 -10.81
N THR A 219 -12.04 27.30 -10.51
CA THR A 219 -10.86 28.06 -10.96
C THR A 219 -9.66 27.96 -10.01
N GLN A 220 -9.83 27.34 -8.84
CA GLN A 220 -8.74 27.09 -7.90
C GLN A 220 -7.96 25.85 -8.29
N THR A 221 -6.73 25.71 -7.79
CA THR A 221 -5.95 24.47 -7.87
C THR A 221 -5.65 23.96 -6.48
N CYS A 222 -5.35 22.67 -6.38
CA CYS A 222 -4.76 22.05 -5.20
C CYS A 222 -3.25 21.90 -5.43
N PRO A 223 -2.42 22.88 -5.03
CA PRO A 223 -0.98 22.79 -5.16
C PRO A 223 -0.41 21.87 -4.07
N MET A 224 0.42 20.93 -4.48
CA MET A 224 1.03 19.95 -3.57
C MET A 224 2.53 19.84 -3.84
N PRO A 225 3.40 20.13 -2.86
CA PRO A 225 4.83 19.95 -3.03
C PRO A 225 5.18 18.46 -3.05
N LEU A 226 6.00 18.04 -4.01
CA LEU A 226 6.45 16.64 -4.20
C LEU A 226 7.89 16.41 -3.68
N GLY A 227 8.50 17.43 -3.08
CA GLY A 227 9.93 17.44 -2.71
C GLY A 227 10.82 17.99 -3.83
N SER A 228 12.09 18.29 -3.51
CA SER A 228 13.09 18.81 -4.45
C SER A 228 12.65 20.03 -5.30
N GLY A 229 11.77 20.87 -4.74
CA GLY A 229 11.22 22.05 -5.43
C GLY A 229 10.10 21.77 -6.43
N MET A 230 9.66 20.52 -6.57
CA MET A 230 8.58 20.11 -7.48
C MET A 230 7.19 20.30 -6.89
N TRP A 231 6.22 20.52 -7.78
CA TRP A 231 4.82 20.72 -7.44
C TRP A 231 3.91 19.95 -8.38
N ARG A 232 2.84 19.38 -7.81
CA ARG A 232 1.67 18.89 -8.56
C ARG A 232 0.52 19.86 -8.36
N ASN A 233 -0.17 20.20 -9.43
CA ASN A 233 -1.40 21.00 -9.37
C ASN A 233 -2.56 20.14 -9.85
N ALA A 234 -3.58 19.98 -9.00
CA ALA A 234 -4.82 19.31 -9.40
C ALA A 234 -5.97 20.33 -9.53
N GLY A 235 -6.78 20.20 -10.59
CA GLY A 235 -8.06 20.92 -10.73
C GLY A 235 -9.20 20.31 -9.90
N VAL A 236 -8.86 19.39 -8.99
CA VAL A 236 -9.75 18.71 -8.05
C VAL A 236 -9.16 18.75 -6.66
N ARG A 237 -9.99 18.46 -5.67
CA ARG A 237 -9.59 18.16 -4.30
C ARG A 237 -10.02 16.76 -3.90
N SER A 238 -9.24 16.13 -3.04
CA SER A 238 -9.55 14.82 -2.48
C SER A 238 -10.27 14.96 -1.16
N LEU A 239 -11.51 14.50 -1.14
CA LEU A 239 -12.32 14.33 0.07
C LEU A 239 -12.14 12.89 0.54
N VAL A 240 -11.39 12.70 1.63
CA VAL A 240 -10.91 11.39 2.06
C VAL A 240 -11.57 10.93 3.35
N ASP A 241 -11.96 9.66 3.33
CA ASP A 241 -12.54 8.95 4.46
C ASP A 241 -11.88 7.58 4.64
N VAL A 242 -11.85 7.09 5.87
CA VAL A 242 -11.45 5.70 6.17
C VAL A 242 -12.69 4.82 6.12
N TRP A 243 -12.56 3.69 5.43
CA TRP A 243 -13.61 2.70 5.26
C TRP A 243 -13.18 1.37 5.84
N TRP A 244 -14.15 0.61 6.30
CA TRP A 244 -13.97 -0.70 6.89
C TRP A 244 -14.91 -1.71 6.24
N VAL A 245 -14.40 -2.91 6.01
CA VAL A 245 -15.16 -4.09 5.59
C VAL A 245 -14.76 -5.31 6.40
N ARG A 246 -15.70 -6.25 6.52
CA ARG A 246 -15.52 -7.50 7.25
C ARG A 246 -15.79 -8.70 6.36
N SER A 247 -14.98 -9.73 6.54
CA SER A 247 -15.24 -11.08 6.03
C SER A 247 -15.37 -12.08 7.17
N LEU A 248 -16.39 -12.92 7.09
CA LEU A 248 -16.66 -14.04 8.00
C LEU A 248 -16.34 -15.40 7.37
N ASP A 249 -15.90 -15.42 6.11
CA ASP A 249 -15.69 -16.63 5.30
C ASP A 249 -14.24 -16.77 4.78
N GLY A 250 -13.32 -16.12 5.48
CA GLY A 250 -11.89 -16.16 5.19
C GLY A 250 -11.49 -15.35 3.96
N GLY A 251 -12.14 -14.22 3.72
CA GLY A 251 -11.81 -13.30 2.63
C GLY A 251 -12.48 -13.61 1.29
N ARG A 252 -13.44 -14.53 1.24
CA ARG A 252 -14.16 -14.86 0.00
C ARG A 252 -15.23 -13.83 -0.34
N THR A 253 -15.92 -13.33 0.68
CA THR A 253 -16.90 -12.24 0.55
C THR A 253 -16.72 -11.20 1.66
N PHE A 254 -17.22 -9.99 1.40
CA PHE A 254 -17.11 -8.85 2.31
C PHE A 254 -18.47 -8.21 2.55
N SER A 255 -18.66 -7.69 3.77
CA SER A 255 -19.77 -6.83 4.11
C SER A 255 -19.78 -5.56 3.25
N PRO A 256 -20.93 -4.87 3.14
CA PRO A 256 -20.95 -3.49 2.63
C PRO A 256 -19.93 -2.62 3.39
N PRO A 257 -19.20 -1.73 2.70
CA PRO A 257 -18.28 -0.79 3.34
C PRO A 257 -18.98 0.13 4.34
N VAL A 258 -18.38 0.27 5.51
CA VAL A 258 -18.81 1.18 6.57
C VAL A 258 -17.77 2.28 6.72
N ARG A 259 -18.22 3.53 6.72
CA ARG A 259 -17.36 4.68 6.97
C ARG A 259 -16.97 4.72 8.46
N VAL A 260 -15.67 4.85 8.71
CA VAL A 260 -15.08 4.88 10.05
C VAL A 260 -14.89 6.30 10.56
N THR A 261 -14.56 7.23 9.65
CA THR A 261 -14.35 8.64 9.99
C THR A 261 -15.67 9.34 10.33
N SER A 262 -15.66 10.13 11.42
CA SER A 262 -16.80 10.97 11.82
C SER A 262 -16.94 12.25 10.98
N ALA A 263 -15.87 12.67 10.31
CA ALA A 263 -15.86 13.80 9.39
C ALA A 263 -14.89 13.54 8.23
N THR A 264 -15.19 14.11 7.06
CA THR A 264 -14.39 13.91 5.85
C THR A 264 -13.20 14.85 5.88
N SER A 265 -12.02 14.36 5.54
CA SER A 265 -10.82 15.17 5.45
C SER A 265 -10.68 15.75 4.05
N ASP A 266 -10.57 17.08 3.92
CA ASP A 266 -10.16 17.73 2.67
C ASP A 266 -8.63 17.82 2.65
N TRP A 267 -7.97 16.97 1.87
CA TRP A 267 -6.50 16.90 1.85
C TRP A 267 -5.85 18.11 1.16
N CYS A 268 -6.61 18.85 0.34
CA CYS A 268 -6.14 20.09 -0.25
C CYS A 268 -6.26 21.28 0.70
N GLY A 269 -7.20 21.21 1.65
CA GLY A 269 -7.41 22.24 2.68
C GLY A 269 -6.55 22.06 3.94
N ALA A 270 -5.87 20.92 4.09
CA ALA A 270 -5.03 20.67 5.24
C ALA A 270 -3.70 21.43 5.15
N ALA A 271 -3.30 22.06 6.25
CA ALA A 271 -2.06 22.82 6.33
C ALA A 271 -0.84 21.89 6.21
N PHE A 272 0.16 22.38 5.49
CA PHE A 272 1.46 21.76 5.33
C PHE A 272 2.55 22.83 5.29
N ASP A 273 3.80 22.44 5.54
CA ASP A 273 4.92 23.36 5.43
C ASP A 273 5.39 23.47 3.97
N SER A 274 5.22 24.66 3.39
CA SER A 274 5.67 24.98 2.03
C SER A 274 7.19 24.94 1.86
N ALA A 275 7.97 24.96 2.94
CA ALA A 275 9.42 24.77 2.90
C ALA A 275 9.84 23.31 2.65
N GLY A 276 8.88 22.37 2.60
CA GLY A 276 9.10 21.00 2.13
C GLY A 276 9.60 20.02 3.20
N PHE A 277 9.35 20.29 4.48
CA PHE A 277 9.72 19.37 5.58
C PHE A 277 8.52 18.66 6.21
N PHE A 278 7.33 19.28 6.22
CA PHE A 278 6.10 18.68 6.73
C PHE A 278 5.08 18.54 5.62
N PHE A 279 5.08 17.36 4.99
CA PHE A 279 4.15 17.04 3.93
C PHE A 279 2.87 16.40 4.45
N PRO A 280 1.71 16.64 3.82
CA PRO A 280 0.47 15.93 4.08
C PRO A 280 0.53 14.51 3.50
N ASN A 281 1.44 13.69 4.03
CA ASN A 281 1.58 12.26 3.74
C ASN A 281 0.52 11.45 4.52
N PHE A 282 -0.73 11.90 4.46
CA PHE A 282 -1.84 11.25 5.14
C PHE A 282 -1.95 9.80 4.66
N GLY A 283 -2.20 8.87 5.58
CA GLY A 283 -2.57 7.52 5.20
C GLY A 283 -1.45 6.55 4.80
N ASP A 284 -0.20 7.00 4.60
CA ASP A 284 0.97 6.12 4.41
C ASP A 284 1.06 5.00 5.49
N TYR A 285 0.55 5.32 6.68
CA TYR A 285 0.61 4.49 7.87
C TYR A 285 -0.78 4.35 8.51
N LEU A 286 -1.64 3.53 7.90
CA LEU A 286 -2.78 2.94 8.60
C LEU A 286 -2.27 1.81 9.51
N GLY A 287 -2.62 1.88 10.80
CA GLY A 287 -2.35 0.81 11.76
C GLY A 287 -3.63 0.10 12.15
N ILE A 288 -3.70 -1.21 11.99
CA ILE A 288 -4.86 -2.03 12.35
C ILE A 288 -4.40 -3.23 13.16
N ALA A 289 -5.15 -3.58 14.22
CA ALA A 289 -4.87 -4.74 15.05
C ALA A 289 -6.17 -5.46 15.41
N GLY A 290 -6.24 -6.75 15.10
CA GLY A 290 -7.34 -7.63 15.49
C GLY A 290 -7.15 -8.10 16.93
N GLY A 291 -8.10 -7.79 17.80
CA GLY A 291 -8.15 -8.25 19.18
C GLY A 291 -9.17 -9.37 19.37
N ARG A 292 -9.36 -9.77 20.63
CA ARG A 292 -10.44 -10.69 21.03
C ARG A 292 -11.80 -10.03 20.86
N ASP A 293 -11.93 -8.82 21.38
CA ASP A 293 -13.23 -8.16 21.54
C ASP A 293 -13.55 -7.22 20.38
N GLY A 294 -12.56 -6.79 19.60
CA GLY A 294 -12.74 -5.83 18.52
C GLY A 294 -11.53 -5.78 17.60
N THR A 295 -11.58 -4.84 16.67
CA THR A 295 -10.44 -4.44 15.85
C THR A 295 -10.11 -2.99 16.16
N SER A 296 -8.87 -2.73 16.54
CA SER A 296 -8.38 -1.38 16.82
C SER A 296 -7.75 -0.78 15.56
N LEU A 297 -7.99 0.50 15.34
CA LEU A 297 -7.50 1.24 14.18
C LEU A 297 -6.86 2.55 14.63
N VAL A 298 -5.74 2.89 14.02
CA VAL A 298 -5.11 4.21 14.07
C VAL A 298 -4.85 4.73 12.65
N TRP A 299 -5.10 6.01 12.42
CA TRP A 299 -4.87 6.65 11.13
C TRP A 299 -4.53 8.12 11.30
N THR A 300 -3.97 8.72 10.25
CA THR A 300 -3.78 10.17 10.15
C THR A 300 -4.72 10.77 9.13
N ASP A 301 -5.32 11.92 9.46
CA ASP A 301 -5.99 12.77 8.48
C ASP A 301 -5.94 14.25 8.89
N GLY A 302 -6.43 15.13 8.01
CA GLY A 302 -6.36 16.58 8.14
C GLY A 302 -7.70 17.25 8.44
N ARG A 303 -8.70 16.54 9.00
CA ARG A 303 -10.07 17.08 9.17
C ARG A 303 -10.14 18.34 10.06
N ASN A 304 -9.15 18.52 10.94
CA ASN A 304 -9.05 19.69 11.83
C ASN A 304 -8.21 20.82 11.22
N GLY A 305 -7.87 20.73 9.93
CA GLY A 305 -7.02 21.68 9.22
C GLY A 305 -5.53 21.43 9.35
N VAL A 306 -5.09 20.51 10.21
CA VAL A 306 -3.71 20.05 10.37
C VAL A 306 -3.68 18.51 10.47
N PRO A 307 -2.53 17.86 10.20
CA PRO A 307 -2.39 16.41 10.41
C PRO A 307 -2.54 16.02 11.87
N ASP A 308 -3.57 15.22 12.16
CA ASP A 308 -3.81 14.62 13.47
C ASP A 308 -3.82 13.09 13.38
N VAL A 309 -3.52 12.43 14.50
CA VAL A 309 -3.64 10.97 14.66
C VAL A 309 -4.95 10.65 15.36
N PHE A 310 -5.78 9.81 14.75
CA PHE A 310 -7.06 9.36 15.28
C PHE A 310 -7.03 7.87 15.61
N PHE A 311 -7.81 7.48 16.61
CA PHE A 311 -7.97 6.10 17.05
C PHE A 311 -9.45 5.74 17.15
N THR A 312 -9.79 4.49 16.83
CA THR A 312 -11.10 3.93 17.13
C THR A 312 -11.05 2.41 17.30
N THR A 313 -12.14 1.83 17.78
CA THR A 313 -12.35 0.39 17.82
C THR A 313 -13.62 0.02 17.04
N LEU A 314 -13.57 -1.10 16.32
CA LEU A 314 -14.62 -1.59 15.45
C LEU A 314 -15.06 -2.98 15.90
N GLY A 315 -16.36 -3.25 15.83
CA GLY A 315 -16.92 -4.57 16.11
C GLY A 315 -16.71 -5.09 17.54
N GLY A 316 -16.68 -4.18 18.52
CA GLY A 316 -16.86 -4.51 19.94
C GLY A 316 -18.19 -5.20 20.20
N ARG A 317 -18.26 -6.06 21.23
CA ARG A 317 -19.54 -6.34 21.89
C ARG A 317 -19.95 -5.09 22.67
N GLU A 318 -21.14 -4.56 22.40
CA GLU A 318 -21.83 -3.65 23.33
C GLU A 318 -22.10 -4.37 24.66
#